data_AF-A0A6B1FCM1-F1
#
_entry.id   AF-A0A6B1FCM1-F1
#
_cell.length_a   1.000
_cell.length_b   1.000
_cell.length_c   1.000
_cell.angle_alpha   90.00
_cell.angle_beta   90.00
_cell.angle_gamma   90.00
#
_symmetry.space_group_name_H-M   'P 1'
#
loop_
_entity.id
_entity.type
_entity.pdbx_description
1 polymer ?
#
loop_
_entity_poly.entity_id
_entity_poly.type
_entity_poly.pdbx_seq_one_letter_code
_entity_poly.pdbx_strand_id
1 'polypeptide(L)'
;QGLTQIQAQTKLVTAQLKQHPKTLPRWVLEGQQRELAMARALVLTLHAATARTLGLKGLAPTGLDGGELVPVSTGLTLRSRTARGLWDTISQRLLERIARNPQPLEQQLLALGALAPAPRAALLRQLLGQMGLALQQVRREGLRGEALLESWRDLQEEIMLHGLQGLGGAYLRIPRNGVLVSVSEQLLAMELPGPEALDLAPRATVEPMLAALVRAEPVLLDGHLLAPDTPAALLRLELLLSDWLLRTGSALAGLVLEETSQWPELRRFLLRPDLLPTRQLERLRNHINSRERYEQLILEPLRIYESRRELLLLQADGVVTRMLVDPRDQELRQLEPVQRLVTLALELRDALGPQLRVFSQRLGDLLVTVLTQIIGRGIGLIARGVLLGLGRTLQGSGR
;
A
#
# COMPACT_ATOMS: atom_id res chain seq x y z
N GLN A 1 0.25 -30.64 -22.71
CA GLN A 1 1.42 -31.34 -23.30
C GLN A 1 2.76 -30.77 -22.82
N GLY A 2 2.93 -29.45 -22.67
CA GLY A 2 4.19 -28.87 -22.17
C GLY A 2 4.56 -29.21 -20.71
N LEU A 3 3.62 -29.14 -19.76
CA LEU A 3 3.89 -29.42 -18.34
C LEU A 3 4.28 -30.89 -18.08
N THR A 4 3.70 -31.83 -18.81
CA THR A 4 4.04 -33.26 -18.70
C THR A 4 5.46 -33.54 -19.20
N GLN A 5 5.92 -32.81 -20.23
CA GLN A 5 7.28 -32.93 -20.75
C GLN A 5 8.32 -32.33 -19.78
N ILE A 6 8.02 -31.18 -19.18
CA ILE A 6 8.88 -30.56 -18.15
C ILE A 6 9.00 -31.50 -16.92
N GLN A 7 7.90 -32.13 -16.51
CA GLN A 7 7.93 -33.09 -15.39
C GLN A 7 8.73 -34.36 -15.70
N ALA A 8 8.64 -34.88 -16.93
CA ALA A 8 9.44 -36.02 -17.36
C ALA A 8 10.95 -35.70 -17.37
N GLN A 9 11.33 -34.53 -17.91
CA GLN A 9 12.73 -34.08 -17.90
C GLN A 9 13.26 -33.79 -16.50
N THR A 10 12.44 -33.19 -15.63
CA THR A 10 12.81 -32.96 -14.23
C THR A 10 13.12 -34.28 -13.51
N LYS A 11 12.33 -35.34 -13.75
CA LYS A 11 12.57 -36.68 -13.18
C LYS A 11 13.88 -37.30 -13.69
N LEU A 12 14.20 -37.14 -14.98
CA LEU A 12 15.44 -37.64 -15.57
C LEU A 12 16.68 -36.93 -15.01
N VAL A 13 16.67 -35.60 -14.94
CA VAL A 13 17.78 -34.79 -14.37
C VAL A 13 17.98 -35.11 -12.89
N THR A 14 16.88 -35.29 -12.13
CA THR A 14 16.95 -35.65 -10.71
C THR A 14 17.49 -37.08 -10.51
N ALA A 15 17.19 -38.01 -11.42
CA ALA A 15 17.76 -39.37 -11.39
C ALA A 15 19.26 -39.37 -11.71
N GLN A 16 19.71 -38.53 -12.65
CA GLN A 16 21.12 -38.38 -12.99
C GLN A 16 21.93 -37.70 -11.86
N LEU A 17 21.35 -36.73 -11.14
CA LEU A 17 21.97 -36.14 -9.95
C LEU A 17 22.17 -37.14 -8.81
N LYS A 18 21.27 -38.13 -8.66
CA LYS A 18 21.39 -39.21 -7.66
C LYS A 18 22.50 -40.21 -7.97
N GLN A 19 23.03 -40.23 -9.20
CA GLN A 19 24.14 -41.11 -9.60
C GLN A 19 25.52 -40.52 -9.24
N HIS A 20 25.57 -39.46 -8.43
CA HIS A 20 26.80 -38.78 -7.93
C HIS A 20 27.86 -38.51 -9.02
N PRO A 21 27.54 -37.72 -10.06
CA PRO A 21 28.51 -37.33 -11.09
C PRO A 21 29.61 -36.41 -10.51
N LYS A 22 30.78 -36.38 -11.17
CA LYS A 22 31.94 -35.52 -10.82
C LYS A 22 31.55 -34.02 -10.76
N THR A 23 32.41 -33.19 -10.18
CA THR A 23 32.12 -31.80 -9.79
C THR A 23 31.56 -30.91 -10.91
N LEU A 24 32.14 -30.94 -12.13
CA LEU A 24 31.68 -30.16 -13.28
C LEU A 24 30.29 -30.58 -13.82
N PRO A 25 30.02 -31.86 -14.15
CA PRO A 25 28.70 -32.27 -14.62
C PRO A 25 27.59 -32.09 -13.58
N ARG A 26 27.93 -32.13 -12.28
CA ARG A 26 26.98 -31.82 -11.21
C ARG A 26 26.47 -30.39 -11.28
N TRP A 27 27.34 -29.40 -11.51
CA TRP A 27 26.93 -27.99 -11.62
C TRP A 27 26.05 -27.73 -12.84
N VAL A 28 26.31 -28.41 -13.95
CA VAL A 28 25.47 -28.32 -15.17
C VAL A 28 24.07 -28.89 -14.90
N LEU A 29 23.98 -30.04 -14.23
CA LEU A 29 22.70 -30.66 -13.88
C LEU A 29 21.92 -29.86 -12.83
N GLU A 30 22.59 -29.25 -11.84
CA GLU A 30 21.99 -28.32 -10.88
C GLU A 30 21.49 -27.04 -11.58
N GLY A 31 22.21 -26.54 -12.60
CA GLY A 31 21.77 -25.44 -13.46
C GLY A 31 20.51 -25.79 -14.26
N GLN A 32 20.50 -26.94 -14.93
CA GLN A 32 19.34 -27.44 -15.68
C GLN A 32 18.11 -27.67 -14.78
N GLN A 33 18.31 -28.08 -13.53
CA GLN A 33 17.22 -28.21 -12.57
C GLN A 33 16.57 -26.85 -12.24
N ARG A 34 17.38 -25.79 -12.09
CA ARG A 34 16.89 -24.42 -11.87
C ARG A 34 16.15 -23.88 -13.09
N GLU A 35 16.66 -24.15 -14.29
CA GLU A 35 16.03 -23.76 -15.55
C GLU A 35 14.67 -24.45 -15.75
N LEU A 36 14.59 -25.76 -15.49
CA LEU A 36 13.34 -26.51 -15.59
C LEU A 36 12.31 -26.06 -14.53
N ALA A 37 12.77 -25.67 -13.33
CA ALA A 37 11.91 -25.10 -12.30
C ALA A 37 11.36 -23.72 -12.70
N MET A 38 12.22 -22.86 -13.28
CA MET A 38 11.82 -21.56 -13.82
C MET A 38 10.86 -21.69 -15.00
N ALA A 39 11.11 -22.62 -15.93
CA ALA A 39 10.24 -22.91 -17.06
C ALA A 39 8.86 -23.39 -16.60
N ARG A 40 8.81 -24.26 -15.57
CA ARG A 40 7.55 -24.68 -14.95
C ARG A 40 6.81 -23.51 -14.32
N ALA A 41 7.51 -22.65 -13.58
CA ALA A 41 6.91 -21.47 -12.96
C ALA A 41 6.33 -20.51 -14.01
N LEU A 42 7.08 -20.23 -15.08
CA LEU A 42 6.62 -19.40 -16.21
C LEU A 42 5.38 -19.97 -16.91
N VAL A 43 5.34 -21.27 -17.15
CA VAL A 43 4.17 -21.90 -17.80
C VAL A 43 2.93 -21.82 -16.89
N LEU A 44 3.10 -21.94 -15.57
CA LEU A 44 2.02 -21.80 -14.60
C LEU A 44 1.57 -20.35 -14.44
N THR A 45 2.48 -19.37 -14.44
CA THR A 45 2.12 -17.95 -14.36
C THR A 45 1.43 -17.47 -15.64
N LEU A 46 1.89 -17.93 -16.81
CA LEU A 46 1.24 -17.66 -18.09
C LEU A 46 -0.16 -18.30 -18.16
N HIS A 47 -0.32 -19.54 -17.70
CA HIS A 47 -1.66 -20.17 -17.62
C HIS A 47 -2.58 -19.48 -16.61
N ALA A 48 -2.06 -19.06 -15.45
CA ALA A 48 -2.84 -18.33 -14.45
C ALA A 48 -3.21 -16.91 -14.91
N ALA A 49 -2.38 -16.31 -15.77
CA ALA A 49 -2.68 -15.03 -16.42
C ALA A 49 -3.72 -15.19 -17.52
N THR A 50 -3.60 -16.22 -18.38
CA THR A 50 -4.59 -16.48 -19.45
C THR A 50 -5.95 -16.88 -18.87
N ALA A 51 -6.00 -17.72 -17.84
CA ALA A 51 -7.23 -18.07 -17.14
C ALA A 51 -7.93 -16.85 -16.51
N ARG A 52 -7.15 -15.90 -15.95
CA ARG A 52 -7.67 -14.62 -15.45
C ARG A 52 -8.24 -13.73 -16.56
N THR A 53 -7.60 -13.70 -17.72
CA THR A 53 -8.07 -12.88 -18.86
C THR A 53 -9.28 -13.47 -19.59
N LEU A 54 -9.52 -14.78 -19.51
CA LEU A 54 -10.63 -15.46 -20.18
C LEU A 54 -11.86 -15.73 -19.28
N GLY A 55 -11.83 -15.32 -18.01
CA GLY A 55 -12.99 -15.44 -17.12
C GLY A 55 -13.46 -16.87 -16.85
N LEU A 56 -12.64 -17.89 -17.15
CA LEU A 56 -12.95 -19.29 -16.86
C LEU A 56 -12.74 -19.54 -15.37
N LYS A 57 -13.80 -19.32 -14.58
CA LYS A 57 -13.85 -19.73 -13.17
C LYS A 57 -13.84 -21.25 -13.09
N GLY A 58 -12.89 -21.78 -12.33
CA GLY A 58 -12.83 -23.19 -11.97
C GLY A 58 -11.67 -23.89 -12.66
N LEU A 59 -10.48 -23.74 -12.07
CA LEU A 59 -9.35 -24.68 -12.03
C LEU A 59 -8.11 -23.88 -11.58
N ALA A 60 -8.20 -23.25 -10.41
CA ALA A 60 -7.04 -22.77 -9.68
C ALA A 60 -6.70 -23.82 -8.60
N PRO A 61 -5.44 -24.28 -8.49
CA PRO A 61 -5.02 -25.03 -7.33
C PRO A 61 -5.06 -24.11 -6.10
N THR A 62 -5.56 -24.70 -5.02
CA THR A 62 -5.70 -24.16 -3.67
C THR A 62 -4.49 -23.33 -3.25
N GLY A 63 -4.76 -22.14 -2.71
CA GLY A 63 -3.77 -21.24 -2.17
C GLY A 63 -3.77 -19.92 -2.92
N LEU A 64 -4.67 -19.03 -2.51
CA LEU A 64 -4.59 -17.57 -2.46
C LEU A 64 -6.01 -17.08 -2.25
N ASP A 65 -6.30 -16.83 -0.98
CA ASP A 65 -7.55 -16.38 -0.42
C ASP A 65 -8.26 -15.35 -1.30
N GLY A 66 -9.39 -15.76 -1.87
CA GLY A 66 -10.52 -14.86 -1.95
C GLY A 66 -10.90 -14.52 -0.52
N GLY A 67 -11.12 -13.24 -0.24
CA GLY A 67 -11.48 -12.74 1.07
C GLY A 67 -12.73 -13.41 1.61
N GLU A 68 -12.55 -14.53 2.31
CA GLU A 68 -13.40 -14.91 3.41
C GLU A 68 -13.08 -13.93 4.54
N LEU A 69 -14.11 -13.22 4.97
CA LEU A 69 -14.15 -12.54 6.25
C LEU A 69 -13.72 -13.55 7.30
N VAL A 70 -12.46 -13.48 7.74
CA VAL A 70 -12.03 -14.11 8.98
C VAL A 70 -13.05 -13.69 10.02
N PRO A 71 -13.77 -14.61 10.66
CA PRO A 71 -14.71 -14.26 11.71
C PRO A 71 -13.87 -13.75 12.88
N VAL A 72 -13.73 -12.43 12.97
CA VAL A 72 -13.24 -11.77 14.18
C VAL A 72 -14.25 -12.13 15.26
N SER A 73 -13.74 -12.79 16.30
CA SER A 73 -14.50 -13.38 17.41
C SER A 73 -15.73 -12.54 17.80
N THR A 74 -16.87 -13.22 17.72
CA THR A 74 -18.19 -12.79 18.19
C THR A 74 -18.14 -12.47 19.68
N GLY A 75 -18.04 -11.17 19.97
CA GLY A 75 -18.10 -10.64 21.34
C GLY A 75 -18.22 -9.10 21.40
N LEU A 76 -18.65 -8.45 20.32
CA LEU A 76 -18.88 -7.00 20.29
C LEU A 76 -20.34 -6.71 20.69
N THR A 77 -20.66 -6.88 21.97
CA THR A 77 -21.94 -6.38 22.52
C THR A 77 -21.71 -4.99 23.08
N LEU A 78 -22.15 -3.95 22.38
CA LEU A 78 -22.16 -2.59 22.92
C LEU A 78 -23.11 -2.51 24.10
N ARG A 79 -22.64 -1.95 25.22
CA ARG A 79 -23.47 -1.74 26.42
C ARG A 79 -24.44 -0.56 26.28
N SER A 80 -24.25 0.32 25.30
CA SER A 80 -25.12 1.48 25.05
C SER A 80 -25.10 1.91 23.59
N ARG A 81 -26.27 2.17 23.00
CA ARG A 81 -26.46 2.67 21.62
C ARG A 81 -26.12 4.16 21.43
N THR A 82 -25.38 4.75 22.36
CA THR A 82 -25.11 6.19 22.35
C THR A 82 -23.77 6.49 21.68
N ALA A 83 -23.65 7.68 21.08
CA ALA A 83 -22.40 8.17 20.48
C ALA A 83 -21.22 8.12 21.47
N ARG A 84 -21.51 8.34 22.76
CA ARG A 84 -20.53 8.22 23.85
C ARG A 84 -20.06 6.77 24.05
N GLY A 85 -20.98 5.81 24.09
CA GLY A 85 -20.61 4.40 24.24
C GLY A 85 -19.82 3.85 23.06
N LEU A 86 -20.11 4.32 21.84
CA LEU A 86 -19.31 4.00 20.64
C LEU A 86 -17.88 4.50 20.79
N TRP A 87 -17.71 5.77 21.14
CA TRP A 87 -16.40 6.37 21.40
C TRP A 87 -15.64 5.63 22.50
N ASP A 88 -16.27 5.38 23.65
CA ASP A 88 -15.63 4.71 24.79
C ASP A 88 -15.12 3.32 24.39
N THR A 89 -15.92 2.56 23.62
CA THR A 89 -15.54 1.22 23.15
C THR A 89 -14.37 1.25 22.17
N ILE A 90 -14.41 2.13 21.16
CA ILE A 90 -13.37 2.22 20.14
C ILE A 90 -12.08 2.78 20.76
N SER A 91 -12.18 3.85 21.55
CA SER A 91 -11.02 4.48 22.19
C SER A 91 -10.32 3.54 23.16
N GLN A 92 -11.06 2.78 23.98
CA GLN A 92 -10.46 1.78 24.87
C GLN A 92 -9.66 0.72 24.08
N ARG A 93 -10.22 0.20 22.98
CA ARG A 93 -9.54 -0.78 22.12
C ARG A 93 -8.28 -0.21 21.48
N LEU A 94 -8.33 1.04 21.03
CA LEU A 94 -7.15 1.72 20.49
C LEU A 94 -6.09 1.96 21.58
N LEU A 95 -6.49 2.39 22.78
CA LEU A 95 -5.58 2.57 23.92
C LEU A 95 -4.86 1.26 24.30
N GLU A 96 -5.60 0.13 24.35
CA GLU A 96 -5.02 -1.19 24.62
C GLU A 96 -3.99 -1.58 23.54
N ARG A 97 -4.24 -1.26 22.27
CA ARG A 97 -3.29 -1.51 21.18
C ARG A 97 -2.09 -0.58 21.24
N ILE A 98 -2.29 0.72 21.51
CA ILE A 98 -1.19 1.68 21.69
C ILE A 98 -0.28 1.24 22.84
N ALA A 99 -0.84 0.73 23.93
CA ALA A 99 -0.08 0.24 25.09
C ALA A 99 0.83 -0.95 24.74
N ARG A 100 0.42 -1.82 23.79
CA ARG A 100 1.25 -2.91 23.27
C ARG A 100 2.36 -2.43 22.34
N ASN A 101 2.29 -1.18 21.89
CA ASN A 101 3.29 -0.52 21.05
C ASN A 101 3.66 -1.32 19.77
N PRO A 102 2.67 -1.61 18.91
CA PRO A 102 2.80 -2.55 17.80
C PRO A 102 3.93 -2.19 16.83
N GLN A 103 4.64 -3.24 16.40
CA GLN A 103 5.70 -3.23 15.40
C GLN A 103 5.52 -4.50 14.54
N PRO A 104 5.69 -4.46 13.22
CA PRO A 104 6.26 -3.35 12.44
C PRO A 104 5.26 -2.22 12.20
N LEU A 105 5.79 -1.02 12.04
CA LEU A 105 5.03 0.09 11.49
C LEU A 105 5.15 0.05 9.97
N GLU A 106 4.05 0.40 9.32
CA GLU A 106 4.04 0.49 7.88
C GLU A 106 4.99 1.57 7.38
N GLN A 107 5.32 1.39 6.13
CA GLN A 107 6.32 2.16 5.41
C GLN A 107 5.89 3.65 5.25
N GLN A 108 4.60 3.96 5.43
CA GLN A 108 4.04 5.31 5.50
C GLN A 108 4.15 5.96 6.90
N LEU A 109 4.41 5.16 7.93
CA LEU A 109 4.53 5.58 9.33
C LEU A 109 5.99 5.65 9.79
N LEU A 110 6.92 5.83 8.85
CA LEU A 110 8.35 5.91 9.17
C LEU A 110 8.68 7.07 10.10
N ALA A 111 8.02 8.22 9.94
CA ALA A 111 8.18 9.36 10.84
C ALA A 111 7.74 9.00 12.27
N LEU A 112 6.53 8.47 12.43
CA LEU A 112 6.03 7.98 13.71
C LEU A 112 6.93 6.88 14.30
N GLY A 113 7.48 6.03 13.44
CA GLY A 113 8.38 4.95 13.82
C GLY A 113 9.77 5.38 14.24
N ALA A 114 10.18 6.60 13.89
CA ALA A 114 11.45 7.19 14.29
C ALA A 114 11.49 7.54 15.79
N LEU A 115 10.32 7.85 16.36
CA LEU A 115 10.18 8.12 17.77
C LEU A 115 10.48 6.87 18.61
N ALA A 116 11.06 7.09 19.78
CA ALA A 116 11.23 6.03 20.76
C ALA A 116 9.85 5.48 21.22
N PRO A 117 9.77 4.21 21.65
CA PRO A 117 8.53 3.57 22.10
C PRO A 117 7.66 4.39 23.05
N ALA A 118 8.27 5.00 24.08
CA ALA A 118 7.55 5.75 25.11
C ALA A 118 6.99 7.10 24.58
N PRO A 119 7.78 7.99 23.95
CA PRO A 119 7.27 9.19 23.29
C PRO A 119 6.20 8.88 22.23
N ARG A 120 6.38 7.83 21.43
CA ARG A 120 5.42 7.40 20.41
C ARG A 120 4.07 7.04 21.02
N ALA A 121 4.05 6.18 22.03
CA ALA A 121 2.82 5.80 22.70
C ALA A 121 2.18 6.98 23.45
N ALA A 122 2.99 7.88 24.03
CA ALA A 122 2.50 9.10 24.67
C ALA A 122 1.81 10.03 23.67
N LEU A 123 2.40 10.27 22.49
CA LEU A 123 1.79 11.07 21.42
C LEU A 123 0.43 10.52 21.00
N LEU A 124 0.36 9.23 20.66
CA LEU A 124 -0.90 8.62 20.19
C LEU A 124 -1.98 8.65 21.28
N ARG A 125 -1.62 8.43 22.55
CA ARG A 125 -2.56 8.56 23.67
C ARG A 125 -3.05 9.99 23.85
N GLN A 126 -2.16 10.97 23.72
CA GLN A 126 -2.51 12.38 23.84
C GLN A 126 -3.48 12.78 22.72
N LEU A 127 -3.16 12.45 21.46
CA LEU A 127 -4.02 12.74 20.31
C LEU A 127 -5.40 12.09 20.46
N LEU A 128 -5.46 10.83 20.88
CA LEU A 128 -6.73 10.13 21.09
C LEU A 128 -7.53 10.76 22.24
N GLY A 129 -6.87 11.17 23.33
CA GLY A 129 -7.52 11.87 24.44
C GLY A 129 -8.10 13.22 24.04
N GLN A 130 -7.33 14.02 23.30
CA GLN A 130 -7.75 15.34 22.82
C GLN A 130 -8.89 15.25 21.80
N MET A 131 -8.84 14.27 20.90
CA MET A 131 -9.98 13.93 20.03
C MET A 131 -11.25 13.66 20.85
N GLY A 132 -11.14 12.91 21.95
CA GLY A 132 -12.29 12.65 22.83
C GLY A 132 -12.90 13.92 23.44
N LEU A 133 -12.06 14.88 23.84
CA LEU A 133 -12.49 16.18 24.35
C LEU A 133 -13.16 17.03 23.24
N ALA A 134 -12.54 17.09 22.06
CA ALA A 134 -13.10 17.78 20.89
C ALA A 134 -14.47 17.22 20.50
N LEU A 135 -14.61 15.89 20.42
CA LEU A 135 -15.90 15.24 20.17
C LEU A 135 -16.93 15.59 21.25
N GLN A 136 -16.52 15.69 22.52
CA GLN A 136 -17.43 16.09 23.59
C GLN A 136 -17.90 17.54 23.44
N GLN A 137 -17.02 18.46 23.07
CA GLN A 137 -17.35 19.86 22.82
C GLN A 137 -18.37 19.99 21.69
N VAL A 138 -18.06 19.40 20.53
CA VAL A 138 -18.95 19.41 19.36
C VAL A 138 -20.33 18.81 19.66
N ARG A 139 -20.38 17.73 20.47
CA ARG A 139 -21.66 17.13 20.91
C ARG A 139 -22.51 18.09 21.74
N ARG A 140 -21.90 18.94 22.57
CA ARG A 140 -22.62 19.94 23.40
C ARG A 140 -23.19 21.06 22.55
N GLU A 141 -22.46 21.46 21.52
CA GLU A 141 -22.86 22.52 20.58
C GLU A 141 -23.91 22.04 19.58
N GLY A 142 -23.98 20.73 19.32
CA GLY A 142 -25.05 20.13 18.50
C GLY A 142 -24.89 20.40 16.99
N LEU A 143 -23.68 20.74 16.55
CA LEU A 143 -23.34 21.08 15.16
C LEU A 143 -23.66 19.94 14.16
N ARG A 144 -23.88 20.31 12.89
CA ARG A 144 -24.19 19.39 11.78
C ARG A 144 -23.65 19.91 10.44
N GLY A 145 -23.44 19.00 9.50
CA GLY A 145 -23.08 19.33 8.11
C GLY A 145 -21.80 20.16 8.04
N GLU A 146 -21.81 21.22 7.24
CA GLU A 146 -20.63 22.09 7.05
C GLU A 146 -20.16 22.74 8.36
N ALA A 147 -21.07 23.18 9.23
CA ALA A 147 -20.68 23.79 10.51
C ALA A 147 -19.91 22.82 11.43
N LEU A 148 -20.22 21.52 11.35
CA LEU A 148 -19.46 20.48 12.05
C LEU A 148 -18.07 20.30 11.45
N LEU A 149 -17.95 20.33 10.12
CA LEU A 149 -16.67 20.15 9.42
C LEU A 149 -15.74 21.37 9.62
N GLU A 150 -16.30 22.58 9.60
CA GLU A 150 -15.55 23.81 9.90
C GLU A 150 -15.02 23.81 11.33
N SER A 151 -15.89 23.55 12.32
CA SER A 151 -15.47 23.43 13.72
C SER A 151 -14.44 22.32 13.93
N TRP A 152 -14.60 21.18 13.24
CA TRP A 152 -13.64 20.10 13.29
C TRP A 152 -12.25 20.51 12.77
N ARG A 153 -12.18 21.32 11.72
CA ARG A 153 -10.90 21.80 11.17
C ARG A 153 -10.12 22.60 12.21
N ASP A 154 -10.79 23.51 12.90
CA ASP A 154 -10.15 24.34 13.94
C ASP A 154 -9.74 23.48 15.14
N LEU A 155 -10.62 22.57 15.58
CA LEU A 155 -10.33 21.62 16.67
C LEU A 155 -9.17 20.68 16.32
N GLN A 156 -8.99 20.32 15.06
CA GLN A 156 -7.90 19.45 14.63
C GLN A 156 -6.54 20.13 14.82
N GLU A 157 -6.44 21.43 14.56
CA GLU A 157 -5.24 22.22 14.83
C GLU A 157 -4.96 22.29 16.34
N GLU A 158 -5.98 22.52 17.16
CA GLU A 158 -5.86 22.49 18.62
C GLU A 158 -5.38 21.13 19.14
N ILE A 159 -5.95 20.03 18.61
CA ILE A 159 -5.53 18.67 18.96
C ILE A 159 -4.05 18.46 18.63
N MET A 160 -3.60 18.94 17.47
CA MET A 160 -2.21 18.86 17.04
C MET A 160 -1.27 19.63 17.97
N LEU A 161 -1.63 20.87 18.34
CA LEU A 161 -0.90 21.70 19.30
C LEU A 161 -0.76 21.00 20.65
N HIS A 162 -1.86 20.44 21.16
CA HIS A 162 -1.85 19.66 22.40
C HIS A 162 -1.06 18.34 22.30
N GLY A 163 -1.00 17.74 21.10
CA GLY A 163 -0.12 16.61 20.80
C GLY A 163 1.36 16.96 20.94
N LEU A 164 1.78 18.10 20.36
CA LEU A 164 3.14 18.62 20.48
C LEU A 164 3.50 19.01 21.92
N GLN A 165 2.59 19.66 22.64
CA GLN A 165 2.74 19.94 24.07
C GLN A 165 2.95 18.66 24.88
N GLY A 166 2.18 17.60 24.57
CA GLY A 166 2.29 16.30 25.22
C GLY A 166 3.65 15.63 25.00
N LEU A 167 4.21 15.73 23.80
CA LEU A 167 5.57 15.28 23.49
C LEU A 167 6.64 16.11 24.21
N GLY A 168 6.44 17.42 24.25
CA GLY A 168 7.34 18.35 24.90
C GLY A 168 7.33 18.23 26.41
N GLY A 169 6.24 17.77 27.03
CA GLY A 169 6.10 17.66 28.49
C GLY A 169 5.99 19.04 29.17
N ALA A 170 5.15 19.15 30.19
CA ALA A 170 4.85 20.44 30.84
C ALA A 170 6.07 21.11 31.50
N TYR A 171 7.05 20.32 31.96
CA TYR A 171 8.19 20.80 32.74
C TYR A 171 9.54 20.31 32.18
N LEU A 172 9.54 19.69 30.99
CA LEU A 172 10.76 19.15 30.42
C LEU A 172 11.61 20.30 29.88
N ARG A 173 12.81 20.42 30.46
CA ARG A 173 13.81 21.37 30.00
C ARG A 173 15.05 20.60 29.57
N ILE A 174 15.47 20.83 28.34
CA ILE A 174 16.64 20.18 27.75
C ILE A 174 17.65 21.28 27.38
N PRO A 175 18.96 21.05 27.55
CA PRO A 175 19.96 22.01 27.12
C PRO A 175 19.93 22.14 25.58
N ARG A 176 19.96 23.38 25.09
CA ARG A 176 20.16 23.75 23.69
C ARG A 176 21.25 24.82 23.69
N ASN A 177 22.40 24.53 23.06
CA ASN A 177 23.56 25.44 23.04
C ASN A 177 23.99 25.93 24.45
N GLY A 178 23.90 25.07 25.46
CA GLY A 178 24.30 25.39 26.84
C GLY A 178 23.24 26.06 27.71
N VAL A 179 22.05 26.41 27.18
CA VAL A 179 20.94 27.00 27.94
C VAL A 179 19.79 25.99 28.08
N LEU A 180 19.17 25.91 29.26
CA LEU A 180 18.00 25.06 29.49
C LEU A 180 16.73 25.69 28.93
N VAL A 181 16.21 25.11 27.85
CA VAL A 181 15.03 25.59 27.15
C VAL A 181 13.86 24.62 27.36
N SER A 182 12.64 25.15 27.47
CA SER A 182 11.41 24.36 27.52
C SER A 182 11.16 23.68 26.17
N VAL A 183 11.00 22.35 26.18
CA VAL A 183 10.78 21.60 24.94
C VAL A 183 9.40 21.92 24.35
N SER A 184 8.37 22.02 25.20
CA SER A 184 7.01 22.32 24.75
C SER A 184 6.91 23.70 24.08
N GLU A 185 7.54 24.73 24.66
CA GLU A 185 7.56 26.08 24.06
C GLU A 185 8.25 26.09 22.69
N GLN A 186 9.35 25.34 22.54
CA GLN A 186 10.07 25.26 21.27
C GLN A 186 9.29 24.51 20.20
N LEU A 187 8.65 23.40 20.56
CA LEU A 187 7.80 22.65 19.62
C LEU A 187 6.55 23.45 19.21
N LEU A 188 6.00 24.26 20.11
CA LEU A 188 4.88 25.15 19.81
C LEU A 188 5.26 26.37 18.97
N ALA A 189 6.53 26.78 19.01
CA ALA A 189 7.03 27.88 18.19
C ALA A 189 7.24 27.49 16.72
N MET A 190 7.09 26.21 16.39
CA MET A 190 7.19 25.72 15.01
C MET A 190 6.01 26.20 14.18
N GLU A 191 6.27 26.50 12.91
CA GLU A 191 5.19 26.70 11.94
C GLU A 191 4.49 25.37 11.70
N LEU A 192 3.24 25.26 12.16
CA LEU A 192 2.38 24.12 11.91
C LEU A 192 1.71 24.30 10.54
N PRO A 193 1.92 23.37 9.59
CA PRO A 193 1.11 23.33 8.40
C PRO A 193 -0.33 23.00 8.81
N GLY A 194 -1.30 23.70 8.21
CA GLY A 194 -2.71 23.44 8.48
C GLY A 194 -3.12 22.00 8.16
N PRO A 195 -4.21 21.49 8.73
CA PRO A 195 -4.65 20.10 8.55
C PRO A 195 -4.91 19.73 7.08
N GLU A 196 -5.34 20.70 6.26
CA GLU A 196 -5.53 20.55 4.82
C GLU A 196 -4.19 20.34 4.08
N ALA A 197 -3.15 21.08 4.46
CA ALA A 197 -1.81 20.97 3.85
C ALA A 197 -1.14 19.63 4.18
N LEU A 198 -1.49 19.03 5.32
CA LEU A 198 -1.00 17.72 5.75
C LEU A 198 -1.85 16.55 5.21
N ASP A 199 -2.90 16.86 4.42
CA ASP A 199 -3.87 15.88 3.91
C ASP A 199 -4.38 14.93 5.01
N LEU A 200 -4.63 15.51 6.20
CA LEU A 200 -5.02 14.75 7.38
C LEU A 200 -6.49 14.37 7.29
N ALA A 201 -6.73 13.22 6.66
CA ALA A 201 -8.02 12.56 6.46
C ALA A 201 -8.96 13.35 5.53
N PRO A 202 -9.16 12.87 4.28
CA PRO A 202 -10.08 13.49 3.34
C PRO A 202 -11.51 13.57 3.88
N ARG A 203 -12.26 14.57 3.42
CA ARG A 203 -13.66 14.81 3.82
C ARG A 203 -14.51 13.53 3.78
N ALA A 204 -14.33 12.70 2.76
CA ALA A 204 -15.01 11.41 2.59
C ALA A 204 -14.82 10.43 3.77
N THR A 205 -13.70 10.53 4.49
CA THR A 205 -13.36 9.71 5.66
C THR A 205 -13.84 10.36 6.95
N VAL A 206 -13.62 11.68 7.08
CA VAL A 206 -13.89 12.46 8.30
C VAL A 206 -15.39 12.64 8.54
N GLU A 207 -16.14 13.01 7.52
CA GLU A 207 -17.58 13.28 7.63
C GLU A 207 -18.38 12.09 8.20
N PRO A 208 -18.31 10.87 7.64
CA PRO A 208 -19.04 9.73 8.21
C PRO A 208 -18.53 9.31 9.59
N MET A 209 -17.24 9.50 9.86
CA MET A 209 -16.66 9.23 11.18
C MET A 209 -17.25 10.16 12.24
N LEU A 210 -17.27 11.48 11.98
CA LEU A 210 -17.80 12.47 12.91
C LEU A 210 -19.31 12.34 13.07
N ALA A 211 -20.06 12.13 11.99
CA ALA A 211 -21.51 11.90 12.03
C ALA A 211 -21.87 10.78 13.02
N ALA A 212 -21.18 9.64 12.93
CA ALA A 212 -21.39 8.52 13.83
C ALA A 212 -20.88 8.79 15.26
N LEU A 213 -19.67 9.33 15.43
CA LEU A 213 -19.06 9.53 16.75
C LEU A 213 -19.66 10.70 17.54
N VAL A 214 -20.25 11.70 16.88
CA VAL A 214 -20.91 12.83 17.54
C VAL A 214 -22.38 12.50 17.77
N ARG A 215 -23.08 11.97 16.76
CA ARG A 215 -24.54 11.92 16.73
C ARG A 215 -25.14 10.51 16.72
N ALA A 216 -24.30 9.47 16.68
CA ALA A 216 -24.73 8.09 16.46
C ALA A 216 -25.56 7.93 15.17
N GLU A 217 -25.17 8.66 14.12
CA GLU A 217 -25.75 8.47 12.79
C GLU A 217 -25.32 7.13 12.17
N PRO A 218 -26.15 6.54 11.30
CA PRO A 218 -25.85 5.28 10.66
C PRO A 218 -24.65 5.40 9.71
N VAL A 219 -23.85 4.34 9.64
CA VAL A 219 -22.63 4.28 8.81
C VAL A 219 -22.98 3.60 7.49
N LEU A 220 -22.61 4.23 6.38
CA LEU A 220 -22.75 3.62 5.05
C LEU A 220 -21.64 2.58 4.83
N LEU A 221 -22.03 1.34 4.57
CA LEU A 221 -21.15 0.23 4.25
C LEU A 221 -21.72 -0.54 3.05
N ASP A 222 -20.96 -0.65 1.97
CA ASP A 222 -21.34 -1.40 0.76
C ASP A 222 -22.74 -1.04 0.21
N GLY A 223 -23.12 0.24 0.31
CA GLY A 223 -24.44 0.73 -0.13
C GLY A 223 -25.58 0.55 0.89
N HIS A 224 -25.28 0.01 2.08
CA HIS A 224 -26.25 -0.19 3.15
C HIS A 224 -25.99 0.76 4.33
N LEU A 225 -27.05 1.40 4.83
CA LEU A 225 -26.98 2.17 6.07
C LEU A 225 -27.11 1.23 7.26
N LEU A 226 -26.00 1.05 7.97
CA LEU A 226 -25.93 0.22 9.17
C LEU A 226 -26.06 1.09 10.41
N ALA A 227 -26.85 0.62 11.38
CA ALA A 227 -26.85 1.23 12.69
C ALA A 227 -25.42 1.19 13.28
N PRO A 228 -24.98 2.27 13.95
CA PRO A 228 -23.59 2.41 14.36
C PRO A 228 -23.21 1.42 15.47
N ASP A 229 -24.19 0.79 16.11
CA ASP A 229 -24.00 -0.26 17.10
C ASP A 229 -23.75 -1.66 16.51
N THR A 230 -23.86 -1.82 15.20
CA THR A 230 -23.53 -3.08 14.55
C THR A 230 -22.03 -3.34 14.59
N PRO A 231 -21.58 -4.60 14.74
CA PRO A 231 -20.15 -4.93 14.75
C PRO A 231 -19.41 -4.43 13.49
N ALA A 232 -20.06 -4.50 12.32
CA ALA A 232 -19.48 -4.04 11.06
C ALA A 232 -19.28 -2.52 11.03
N ALA A 233 -20.27 -1.74 11.49
CA ALA A 233 -20.12 -0.29 11.61
C ALA A 233 -19.04 0.10 12.63
N LEU A 234 -18.96 -0.60 13.76
CA LEU A 234 -17.92 -0.35 14.77
C LEU A 234 -16.52 -0.59 14.21
N LEU A 235 -16.31 -1.70 13.49
CA LEU A 235 -15.01 -1.99 12.83
C LEU A 235 -14.67 -0.95 11.75
N ARG A 236 -15.68 -0.46 11.02
CA ARG A 236 -15.50 0.63 10.04
C ARG A 236 -15.06 1.91 10.73
N LEU A 237 -15.74 2.31 11.81
CA LEU A 237 -15.37 3.51 12.58
C LEU A 237 -14.00 3.38 13.25
N GLU A 238 -13.66 2.20 13.76
CA GLU A 238 -12.34 1.89 14.30
C GLU A 238 -11.25 2.06 13.24
N LEU A 239 -11.50 1.63 12.00
CA LEU A 239 -10.58 1.85 10.88
C LEU A 239 -10.41 3.33 10.55
N LEU A 240 -11.50 4.10 10.44
CA LEU A 240 -11.43 5.54 10.12
C LEU A 240 -10.69 6.32 11.22
N LEU A 241 -11.01 6.05 12.49
CA LEU A 241 -10.36 6.71 13.62
C LEU A 241 -8.89 6.32 13.76
N SER A 242 -8.58 5.03 13.55
CA SER A 242 -7.20 4.55 13.53
C SER A 242 -6.38 5.24 12.44
N ASP A 243 -6.93 5.36 11.24
CA ASP A 243 -6.26 5.99 10.11
C ASP A 243 -5.95 7.46 10.42
N TRP A 244 -6.96 8.22 10.87
CA TRP A 244 -6.77 9.61 11.29
C TRP A 244 -5.71 9.74 12.39
N LEU A 245 -5.75 8.88 13.41
CA LEU A 245 -4.82 8.92 14.55
C LEU A 245 -3.37 8.66 14.10
N LEU A 246 -3.17 7.64 13.27
CA LEU A 246 -1.85 7.25 12.79
C LEU A 246 -1.26 8.28 11.82
N ARG A 247 -2.07 8.83 10.91
CA ARG A 247 -1.65 9.90 9.99
C ARG A 247 -1.27 11.17 10.74
N THR A 248 -2.12 11.61 11.67
CA THR A 248 -1.85 12.79 12.51
C THR A 248 -0.59 12.59 13.35
N GLY A 249 -0.44 11.41 13.98
CA GLY A 249 0.78 11.07 14.72
C GLY A 249 2.02 11.07 13.84
N SER A 250 1.94 10.55 12.61
CA SER A 250 3.05 10.54 11.66
C SER A 250 3.44 11.94 11.20
N ALA A 251 2.45 12.80 10.90
CA ALA A 251 2.69 14.18 10.52
C ALA A 251 3.40 14.97 11.62
N LEU A 252 2.92 14.88 12.87
CA LEU A 252 3.56 15.53 14.02
C LEU A 252 4.97 14.97 14.30
N ALA A 253 5.17 13.66 14.14
CA ALA A 253 6.49 13.07 14.26
C ALA A 253 7.44 13.58 13.15
N GLY A 254 6.93 13.81 11.94
CA GLY A 254 7.68 14.43 10.84
C GLY A 254 8.17 15.83 11.19
N LEU A 255 7.30 16.68 11.74
CA LEU A 255 7.66 18.01 12.25
C LEU A 255 8.75 17.90 13.33
N VAL A 256 8.57 17.03 14.31
CA VAL A 256 9.55 16.83 15.38
C VAL A 256 10.91 16.37 14.86
N LEU A 257 10.95 15.53 13.81
CA LEU A 257 12.20 15.08 13.20
C LEU A 257 13.03 16.24 12.62
N GLU A 258 12.37 17.26 12.10
CA GLU A 258 13.02 18.49 11.64
C GLU A 258 13.74 19.21 12.79
N GLU A 259 13.05 19.44 13.91
CA GLU A 259 13.67 20.07 15.10
C GLU A 259 14.81 19.23 15.69
N THR A 260 14.66 17.91 15.75
CA THR A 260 15.73 17.03 16.27
C THR A 260 16.99 17.02 15.41
N SER A 261 16.93 17.53 14.18
CA SER A 261 18.11 17.67 13.32
C SER A 261 19.01 18.81 13.81
N GLN A 262 18.42 19.88 14.35
CA GLN A 262 19.12 21.06 14.88
C GLN A 262 19.37 20.98 16.40
N TRP A 263 18.68 20.08 17.10
CA TRP A 263 18.76 19.92 18.55
C TRP A 263 19.16 18.47 18.96
N PRO A 264 20.47 18.17 19.09
CA PRO A 264 20.98 16.82 19.38
C PRO A 264 20.50 16.24 20.71
N GLU A 265 20.29 17.07 21.73
CA GLU A 265 19.83 16.64 23.04
C GLU A 265 18.35 16.25 23.00
N LEU A 266 17.53 16.96 22.23
CA LEU A 266 16.15 16.55 21.95
C LEU A 266 16.11 15.23 21.18
N ARG A 267 17.02 15.06 20.20
CA ARG A 267 17.16 13.81 19.44
C ARG A 267 17.38 12.60 20.36
N ARG A 268 18.22 12.76 21.40
CA ARG A 268 18.47 11.72 22.40
C ARG A 268 17.25 11.37 23.25
N PHE A 269 16.37 12.33 23.48
CA PHE A 269 15.18 12.14 24.29
C PHE A 269 14.01 11.54 23.50
N LEU A 270 13.78 12.01 22.27
CA LEU A 270 12.58 11.66 21.49
C LEU A 270 12.79 10.49 20.52
N LEU A 271 13.99 10.30 19.97
CA LEU A 271 14.22 9.32 18.91
C LEU A 271 14.79 8.01 19.43
N ARG A 272 14.65 6.97 18.60
CA ARG A 272 15.29 5.67 18.86
C ARG A 272 16.84 5.78 18.81
N PRO A 273 17.57 4.89 19.51
CA PRO A 273 19.03 4.93 19.57
C PRO A 273 19.75 4.80 18.22
N ASP A 274 19.15 4.12 17.24
CA ASP A 274 19.69 3.98 15.89
C ASP A 274 19.73 5.30 15.13
N LEU A 275 18.90 6.28 15.48
CA LEU A 275 18.79 7.56 14.80
C LEU A 275 19.62 8.68 15.44
N LEU A 276 20.38 8.38 16.50
CA LEU A 276 21.29 9.36 17.11
C LEU A 276 22.36 9.88 16.14
N PRO A 277 23.00 9.03 15.30
CA PRO A 277 23.98 9.49 14.33
C PRO A 277 23.31 10.37 13.27
N THR A 278 23.84 11.58 13.06
CA THR A 278 23.30 12.56 12.10
C THR A 278 23.09 11.97 10.71
N ARG A 279 24.02 11.12 10.23
CA ARG A 279 23.89 10.46 8.92
C ARG A 279 22.67 9.55 8.83
N GLN A 280 22.29 8.86 9.91
CA GLN A 280 21.14 7.96 9.90
C GLN A 280 19.84 8.75 9.92
N LEU A 281 19.77 9.82 10.71
CA LEU A 281 18.64 10.75 10.72
C LEU A 281 18.43 11.38 9.32
N GLU A 282 19.48 11.92 8.71
CA GLU A 282 19.39 12.51 7.37
C GLU A 282 18.98 11.50 6.29
N ARG A 283 19.43 10.24 6.39
CA ARG A 283 18.97 9.18 5.48
C ARG A 283 17.48 8.89 5.65
N LEU A 284 17.01 8.82 6.89
CA LEU A 284 15.59 8.60 7.18
C LEU A 284 14.74 9.76 6.65
N ARG A 285 15.12 11.01 6.92
CA ARG A 285 14.43 12.21 6.41
C ARG A 285 14.38 12.21 4.89
N ASN A 286 15.50 11.95 4.22
CA ASN A 286 15.53 11.84 2.76
C ASN A 286 14.65 10.71 2.23
N HIS A 287 14.58 9.58 2.94
CA HIS A 287 13.72 8.46 2.57
C HIS A 287 12.23 8.82 2.71
N ILE A 288 11.83 9.46 3.82
CA ILE A 288 10.48 9.98 4.05
C ILE A 288 10.10 10.96 2.94
N ASN A 289 10.90 12.00 2.72
CA ASN A 289 10.62 13.03 1.71
C ASN A 289 10.51 12.44 0.29
N SER A 290 11.36 11.47 -0.05
CA SER A 290 11.31 10.84 -1.37
C SER A 290 10.09 9.93 -1.53
N ARG A 291 9.70 9.25 -0.45
CA ARG A 291 8.50 8.43 -0.41
C ARG A 291 7.24 9.28 -0.52
N GLU A 292 7.10 10.33 0.28
CA GLU A 292 5.94 11.23 0.25
C GLU A 292 5.75 11.84 -1.13
N ARG A 293 6.84 12.27 -1.79
CA ARG A 293 6.79 12.72 -3.18
C ARG A 293 6.28 11.64 -4.13
N TYR A 294 6.75 10.39 -3.98
CA TYR A 294 6.30 9.28 -4.82
C TYR A 294 4.83 8.92 -4.57
N GLU A 295 4.41 8.92 -3.30
CA GLU A 295 3.02 8.72 -2.89
C GLU A 295 2.12 9.80 -3.51
N GLN A 296 2.44 11.08 -3.33
CA GLN A 296 1.63 12.21 -3.81
C GLN A 296 1.60 12.31 -5.34
N LEU A 297 2.71 12.06 -6.04
CA LEU A 297 2.79 12.27 -7.49
C LEU A 297 2.36 11.06 -8.30
N ILE A 298 2.53 9.84 -7.78
CA ILE A 298 2.36 8.61 -8.56
C ILE A 298 1.30 7.69 -7.94
N LEU A 299 1.42 7.33 -6.67
CA LEU A 299 0.52 6.34 -6.06
C LEU A 299 -0.87 6.90 -5.76
N GLU A 300 -0.97 8.13 -5.29
CA GLU A 300 -2.26 8.77 -4.99
C GLU A 300 -3.12 8.97 -6.24
N PRO A 301 -2.59 9.51 -7.37
CA PRO A 301 -3.37 9.62 -8.60
C PRO A 301 -3.79 8.26 -9.16
N LEU A 302 -2.91 7.24 -9.05
CA LEU A 302 -3.24 5.86 -9.42
C LEU A 302 -4.38 5.31 -8.55
N ARG A 303 -4.31 5.49 -7.23
CA ARG A 303 -5.34 5.05 -6.28
C ARG A 303 -6.66 5.77 -6.52
N ILE A 304 -6.64 7.08 -6.79
CA ILE A 304 -7.82 7.87 -7.13
C ILE A 304 -8.47 7.32 -8.41
N TYR A 305 -7.68 7.10 -9.47
CA TYR A 305 -8.17 6.53 -10.72
C TYR A 305 -8.76 5.12 -10.56
N GLU A 306 -8.12 4.28 -9.73
CA GLU A 306 -8.62 2.94 -9.41
C GLU A 306 -9.76 2.93 -8.37
N SER A 307 -10.23 4.11 -7.91
CA SER A 307 -11.25 4.25 -6.86
C SER A 307 -10.89 3.50 -5.57
N ARG A 308 -9.60 3.45 -5.24
CA ARG A 308 -9.06 2.80 -4.06
C ARG A 308 -8.63 3.84 -3.04
N ARG A 309 -9.01 3.63 -1.78
CA ARG A 309 -8.59 4.42 -0.63
C ARG A 309 -7.81 3.53 0.33
N GLU A 310 -6.62 3.97 0.68
CA GLU A 310 -5.77 3.28 1.63
C GLU A 310 -6.01 3.81 3.04
N LEU A 311 -6.31 2.92 3.98
CA LEU A 311 -6.58 3.26 5.38
C LEU A 311 -5.70 2.42 6.31
N LEU A 312 -5.16 3.07 7.35
CA LEU A 312 -4.23 2.47 8.30
C LEU A 312 -4.96 1.94 9.55
N LEU A 313 -4.93 0.63 9.76
CA LEU A 313 -5.51 -0.01 10.94
C LEU A 313 -4.43 -0.40 11.96
N LEU A 314 -4.48 0.20 13.14
CA LEU A 314 -3.69 -0.19 14.28
C LEU A 314 -4.22 -1.51 14.83
N GLN A 315 -3.43 -2.59 14.77
CA GLN A 315 -3.77 -3.90 15.35
C GLN A 315 -2.89 -4.21 16.56
N ALA A 316 -3.10 -5.37 17.19
CA ALA A 316 -2.30 -5.78 18.34
C ALA A 316 -0.82 -6.02 17.97
N ASP A 317 -0.57 -6.56 16.77
CA ASP A 317 0.74 -7.03 16.33
C ASP A 317 1.43 -6.08 15.33
N GLY A 318 0.78 -4.99 14.93
CA GLY A 318 1.31 -4.12 13.87
C GLY A 318 0.31 -3.07 13.41
N VAL A 319 0.71 -2.31 12.40
CA VAL A 319 -0.24 -1.54 11.58
C VAL A 319 -0.48 -2.30 10.28
N VAL A 320 -1.74 -2.36 9.87
CA VAL A 320 -2.18 -3.05 8.65
C VAL A 320 -2.95 -2.09 7.76
N THR A 321 -2.56 -2.04 6.50
CA THR A 321 -3.23 -1.29 5.46
C THR A 321 -4.48 -2.03 4.99
N ARG A 322 -5.58 -1.29 4.90
CA ARG A 322 -6.85 -1.73 4.33
C ARG A 322 -7.18 -0.87 3.12
N MET A 323 -7.38 -1.54 1.99
CA MET A 323 -7.86 -0.90 0.77
C MET A 323 -9.38 -0.94 0.75
N LEU A 324 -10.00 0.23 0.70
CA LEU A 324 -11.42 0.39 0.50
C LEU A 324 -11.68 0.84 -0.93
N VAL A 325 -12.75 0.36 -1.54
CA VAL A 325 -13.26 0.89 -2.80
C VAL A 325 -14.34 1.91 -2.50
N ASP A 326 -14.16 3.14 -2.99
CA ASP A 326 -15.09 4.27 -2.79
C ASP A 326 -15.18 5.06 -4.11
N PRO A 327 -16.33 5.63 -4.51
CA PRO A 327 -16.36 6.62 -5.58
C PRO A 327 -15.48 7.84 -5.25
N ARG A 328 -14.43 8.05 -6.05
CA ARG A 328 -13.45 9.15 -5.89
C ARG A 328 -13.53 10.19 -7.02
N ASP A 329 -14.69 10.38 -7.63
CA ASP A 329 -14.88 11.25 -8.81
C ASP A 329 -14.53 12.71 -8.55
N GLN A 330 -14.84 13.23 -7.35
CA GLN A 330 -14.53 14.62 -6.99
C GLN A 330 -13.02 14.83 -6.87
N GLU A 331 -12.33 13.89 -6.22
CA GLU A 331 -10.86 13.92 -6.06
C GLU A 331 -10.17 13.79 -7.42
N LEU A 332 -10.68 12.95 -8.32
CA LEU A 332 -10.16 12.80 -9.68
C LEU A 332 -10.19 14.12 -10.47
N ARG A 333 -11.24 14.94 -10.29
CA ARG A 333 -11.36 16.26 -10.94
C ARG A 333 -10.44 17.31 -10.33
N GLN A 334 -10.04 17.12 -9.07
CA GLN A 334 -9.19 18.05 -8.31
C GLN A 334 -7.70 17.71 -8.42
N LEU A 335 -7.32 16.67 -9.16
CA LEU A 335 -5.91 16.30 -9.36
C LEU A 335 -5.08 17.44 -9.95
N GLU A 336 -3.88 17.61 -9.41
CA GLU A 336 -2.89 18.55 -9.91
C GLU A 336 -2.52 18.25 -11.37
N PRO A 337 -2.08 19.23 -12.18
CA PRO A 337 -1.71 19.01 -13.58
C PRO A 337 -0.67 17.88 -13.77
N VAL A 338 0.34 17.81 -12.89
CA VAL A 338 1.37 16.77 -12.94
C VAL A 338 0.79 15.40 -12.58
N GLN A 339 -0.12 15.34 -11.60
CA GLN A 339 -0.82 14.12 -11.21
C GLN A 339 -1.75 13.60 -12.33
N ARG A 340 -2.41 14.51 -13.06
CA ARG A 340 -3.25 14.17 -14.21
C ARG A 340 -2.46 13.51 -15.34
N LEU A 341 -1.16 13.77 -15.49
CA LEU A 341 -0.35 13.05 -16.48
C LEU A 341 -0.27 11.55 -16.17
N VAL A 342 -0.28 11.16 -14.89
CA VAL A 342 -0.27 9.75 -14.48
C VAL A 342 -1.59 9.08 -14.87
N THR A 343 -2.72 9.72 -14.62
CA THR A 343 -4.04 9.17 -15.00
C THR A 343 -4.20 9.10 -16.52
N LEU A 344 -3.78 10.14 -17.25
CA LEU A 344 -3.78 10.15 -18.71
C LEU A 344 -2.89 9.04 -19.30
N ALA A 345 -1.76 8.75 -18.68
CA ALA A 345 -0.90 7.64 -19.11
C ALA A 345 -1.59 6.27 -18.92
N LEU A 346 -2.36 6.11 -17.84
CA LEU A 346 -3.16 4.90 -17.59
C LEU A 346 -4.32 4.79 -18.58
N GLU A 347 -5.05 5.87 -18.81
CA GLU A 347 -6.12 5.94 -19.82
C GLU A 347 -5.59 5.61 -21.22
N LEU A 348 -4.44 6.18 -21.58
CA LEU A 348 -3.78 5.92 -22.86
C LEU A 348 -3.35 4.46 -22.96
N ARG A 349 -2.77 3.88 -21.90
CA ARG A 349 -2.42 2.45 -21.86
C ARG A 349 -3.65 1.58 -22.08
N ASP A 350 -4.74 1.90 -21.41
CA ASP A 350 -5.96 1.10 -21.45
C ASP A 350 -6.67 1.26 -22.82
N ALA A 351 -6.56 2.43 -23.47
CA ALA A 351 -7.07 2.67 -24.83
C ALA A 351 -6.20 2.06 -25.94
N LEU A 352 -4.87 2.08 -25.80
CA LEU A 352 -3.91 1.57 -26.80
C LEU A 352 -3.61 0.08 -26.66
N GLY A 353 -3.78 -0.50 -25.48
CA GLY A 353 -3.50 -1.92 -25.21
C GLY A 353 -4.12 -2.88 -26.22
N PRO A 354 -5.43 -2.76 -26.54
CA PRO A 354 -6.07 -3.57 -27.57
C PRO A 354 -5.44 -3.40 -28.96
N GLN A 355 -5.10 -2.15 -29.34
CA GLN A 355 -4.57 -1.82 -30.67
C GLN A 355 -3.15 -2.37 -30.87
N LEU A 356 -2.30 -2.24 -29.85
CA LEU A 356 -0.95 -2.80 -29.85
C LEU A 356 -0.97 -4.34 -29.92
N ARG A 357 -1.93 -4.98 -29.24
CA ARG A 357 -2.11 -6.43 -29.33
C ARG A 357 -2.45 -6.86 -30.76
N VAL A 358 -3.40 -6.19 -31.42
CA VAL A 358 -3.75 -6.46 -32.83
C VAL A 358 -2.57 -6.22 -33.77
N PHE A 359 -1.81 -5.13 -33.57
CA PHE A 359 -0.62 -4.84 -34.37
C PHE A 359 0.44 -5.94 -34.24
N SER A 360 0.73 -6.36 -33.00
CA SER A 360 1.71 -7.43 -32.74
C SER A 360 1.29 -8.78 -33.36
N GLN A 361 0.00 -9.10 -33.32
CA GLN A 361 -0.56 -10.30 -33.97
C GLN A 361 -0.36 -10.25 -35.48
N ARG A 362 -0.72 -9.13 -36.13
CA ARG A 362 -0.53 -8.95 -37.58
C ARG A 362 0.93 -9.03 -38.01
N LEU A 363 1.83 -8.48 -37.21
CA LEU A 363 3.28 -8.60 -37.44
C LEU A 363 3.74 -10.05 -37.33
N GLY A 364 3.25 -10.78 -36.33
CA GLY A 364 3.50 -12.21 -36.17
C GLY A 364 3.02 -13.01 -37.38
N ASP A 365 1.79 -12.78 -37.82
CA ASP A 365 1.20 -13.46 -38.99
C ASP A 365 1.99 -13.16 -40.27
N LEU A 366 2.40 -11.90 -40.47
CA LEU A 366 3.24 -11.51 -41.59
C LEU A 366 4.59 -12.25 -41.55
N LEU A 367 5.25 -12.26 -40.39
CA LEU A 367 6.56 -12.91 -40.21
C LEU A 367 6.48 -14.41 -40.46
N VAL A 368 5.44 -15.08 -39.94
CA VAL A 368 5.17 -16.50 -40.21
C VAL A 368 4.94 -16.73 -41.69
N THR A 369 4.16 -15.87 -42.35
CA THR A 369 3.88 -15.98 -43.79
C THR A 369 5.15 -15.84 -44.62
N VAL A 370 5.99 -14.85 -44.33
CA VAL A 370 7.28 -14.66 -45.03
C VAL A 370 8.19 -15.87 -44.83
N LEU A 371 8.31 -16.36 -43.59
CA LEU A 371 9.21 -17.48 -43.28
C LEU A 371 8.73 -18.80 -43.89
N THR A 372 7.43 -19.09 -43.80
CA THR A 372 6.87 -20.37 -44.26
C THR A 372 6.60 -20.38 -45.76
N GLN A 373 5.97 -19.34 -46.30
CA GLN A 373 5.52 -19.35 -47.68
C GLN A 373 6.56 -18.81 -48.64
N ILE A 374 7.30 -17.76 -48.30
CA ILE A 374 8.26 -17.16 -49.24
C ILE A 374 9.58 -17.91 -49.14
N ILE A 375 10.16 -17.99 -47.94
CA ILE A 375 11.46 -18.63 -47.73
C ILE A 375 11.32 -20.16 -47.85
N GLY A 376 10.32 -20.76 -47.18
CA GLY A 376 10.08 -22.20 -47.24
C GLY A 376 9.79 -22.73 -48.66
N ARG A 377 8.95 -22.04 -49.45
CA ARG A 377 8.74 -22.44 -50.86
C ARG A 377 9.96 -22.17 -51.73
N GLY A 378 10.71 -21.09 -51.49
CA GLY A 378 11.96 -20.81 -52.19
C GLY A 378 12.98 -21.95 -52.03
N ILE A 379 13.21 -22.40 -50.79
CA ILE A 379 14.07 -23.55 -50.50
C ILE A 379 13.52 -24.82 -51.15
N GLY A 380 12.21 -25.07 -51.07
CA GLY A 380 11.57 -26.24 -51.69
C GLY A 380 11.72 -26.29 -53.22
N LEU A 381 11.64 -25.13 -53.90
CA LEU A 381 11.86 -25.04 -55.34
C LEU A 381 13.32 -25.26 -55.73
N ILE A 382 14.27 -24.76 -54.94
CA ILE A 382 15.71 -25.01 -55.15
C ILE A 382 16.00 -26.51 -54.98
N ALA A 383 15.50 -27.14 -53.92
CA ALA A 383 15.66 -28.58 -53.70
C ALA A 383 15.07 -29.41 -54.86
N ARG A 384 13.88 -29.02 -55.35
CA ARG A 384 13.24 -29.66 -56.51
C ARG A 384 14.03 -29.44 -57.81
N GLY A 385 14.61 -28.26 -58.00
CA GLY A 385 15.48 -27.94 -59.13
C GLY A 385 16.77 -28.75 -59.14
N VAL A 386 17.41 -28.94 -57.97
CA VAL A 386 18.60 -29.79 -57.82
C VAL A 386 18.28 -31.26 -58.12
N LEU A 387 17.15 -31.78 -57.61
CA LEU A 387 16.70 -33.14 -57.91
C LEU A 387 16.41 -33.35 -59.41
N LEU A 388 15.77 -32.37 -60.07
CA LEU A 388 15.52 -32.44 -61.52
C LEU A 388 16.82 -32.30 -62.35
N GLY A 389 17.80 -31.54 -61.88
CA GLY A 389 19.13 -31.43 -62.49
C GLY A 389 19.91 -32.74 -62.42
N LEU A 390 19.89 -33.41 -61.26
CA LEU A 390 20.50 -34.73 -61.07
C LEU A 390 19.78 -35.83 -61.86
N GLY A 391 18.46 -35.71 -62.07
CA GLY A 391 17.70 -36.64 -62.92
C GLY A 391 18.06 -36.56 -64.41
N ARG A 392 18.51 -35.40 -64.91
CA ARG A 392 18.89 -35.21 -66.32
C ARG A 392 20.31 -35.71 -66.64
N THR A 393 21.24 -35.68 -65.69
CA THR A 393 22.59 -36.20 -65.89
C THR A 393 22.64 -37.73 -65.97
N LEU A 394 21.64 -38.42 -65.40
CA LEU A 394 21.50 -39.87 -65.53
C LEU A 394 20.89 -40.33 -66.86
N GLN A 395 20.20 -39.44 -67.61
CA GLN A 395 19.63 -39.76 -68.92
C GLN A 395 20.58 -39.45 -70.10
N GLY A 396 21.67 -38.71 -69.85
CA GLY A 396 22.72 -38.39 -70.83
C GLY A 396 23.90 -39.38 -70.87
N SER A 397 23.97 -40.34 -69.95
CA SER A 397 25.04 -41.35 -69.86
C SER A 397 24.61 -42.74 -70.34
N GLY A 398 23.62 -42.80 -71.24
CA GLY A 398 23.12 -44.02 -71.86
C GLY A 398 23.05 -43.88 -73.36
N ARG A 399 24.20 -43.66 -74.01
CA ARG A 399 24.39 -43.92 -75.43
C ARG A 399 25.78 -44.47 -75.68
#